data_AF-A0A829ZTZ5-F1
#
_entry.id   AF-A0A829ZTZ5-F1
#
_cell.length_a   1.000
_cell.length_b   1.000
_cell.length_c   1.000
_cell.angle_alpha   90.00
_cell.angle_beta   90.00
_cell.angle_gamma   90.00
#
_symmetry.space_group_name_H-M   'P 1'
#
loop_
_entity.id
_entity.type
_entity.pdbx_description
1 polymer ?
#
loop_
_entity_poly.entity_id
_entity_poly.type
_entity_poly.pdbx_seq_one_letter_code
_entity_poly.pdbx_strand_id
1 'polypeptide(L)'
;MAPISFGMVQVRVAEALTLLPIIFPEAIWGLFLGCLISNIFGGMGPIDIFLGSLTTLVAAWLTYRLRGSPLAYVPPIVLNGLIVGAYLSFLLQVNLFLCIVSVSAGEAVAVLGLGIPLLRRLRKLYRQE
;
A
#
# COMPACT_ATOMS: atom_id res chain seq x y z
N MET A 1 11.52 -12.38 -14.59
CA MET A 1 11.78 -10.93 -14.48
C MET A 1 11.53 -10.57 -13.03
N ALA A 2 12.59 -10.45 -12.23
CA ALA A 2 12.44 -10.03 -10.85
C ALA A 2 11.75 -8.66 -10.86
N PRO A 3 10.71 -8.42 -10.05
CA PRO A 3 10.15 -7.09 -9.94
C PRO A 3 11.30 -6.12 -9.60
N ILE A 4 11.35 -4.98 -10.29
CA ILE A 4 12.32 -3.87 -10.10
C ILE A 4 12.42 -3.44 -8.62
N SER A 5 11.47 -3.91 -7.84
CA SER A 5 11.32 -3.90 -6.42
C SER A 5 12.50 -4.31 -5.53
N PHE A 6 13.46 -5.18 -5.89
CA PHE A 6 14.47 -5.68 -4.91
C PHE A 6 15.63 -4.73 -4.52
N GLY A 7 15.44 -3.40 -4.56
CA GLY A 7 16.35 -2.42 -3.97
C GLY A 7 15.96 -2.05 -2.53
N MET A 8 16.88 -1.47 -1.75
CA MET A 8 16.63 -0.96 -0.39
C MET A 8 15.53 0.12 -0.32
N VAL A 9 15.05 0.67 -1.45
CA VAL A 9 13.86 1.51 -1.52
C VAL A 9 12.97 0.94 -2.62
N GLN A 10 11.95 0.19 -2.21
CA GLN A 10 11.07 -0.54 -3.10
C GLN A 10 9.79 0.29 -3.32
N VAL A 11 9.71 1.04 -4.43
CA VAL A 11 8.48 1.78 -4.78
C VAL A 11 7.58 0.87 -5.58
N ARG A 12 6.43 0.48 -5.01
CA ARG A 12 5.42 -0.32 -5.69
C ARG A 12 4.35 0.59 -6.28
N VAL A 13 4.26 0.63 -7.61
CA VAL A 13 3.23 1.42 -8.32
C VAL A 13 1.81 1.01 -7.91
N ALA A 14 1.62 -0.27 -7.56
CA ALA A 14 0.35 -0.80 -7.05
C ALA A 14 -0.13 -0.08 -5.77
N GLU A 15 0.78 0.42 -4.93
CA GLU A 15 0.42 1.12 -3.69
C GLU A 15 -0.19 2.50 -3.94
N ALA A 16 0.00 3.07 -5.14
CA ALA A 16 -0.73 4.28 -5.55
C ALA A 16 -2.26 4.04 -5.62
N LEU A 17 -2.68 2.79 -5.83
CA LEU A 17 -4.09 2.40 -5.91
C LEU A 17 -4.76 2.35 -4.52
N THR A 18 -3.98 2.38 -3.42
CA THR A 18 -4.51 2.36 -2.05
C THR A 18 -5.39 3.57 -1.72
N LEU A 19 -5.35 4.62 -2.54
CA LEU A 19 -6.21 5.80 -2.45
C LEU A 19 -7.52 5.69 -3.23
N LEU A 20 -7.67 4.71 -4.12
CA LEU A 20 -8.93 4.47 -4.84
C LEU A 20 -10.16 4.32 -3.95
N PRO A 21 -10.08 3.72 -2.74
CA PRO A 21 -11.19 3.67 -1.81
C PRO A 21 -11.85 5.02 -1.54
N ILE A 22 -11.11 6.13 -1.62
CA ILE A 22 -11.66 7.49 -1.45
C ILE A 22 -12.83 7.77 -2.41
N ILE A 23 -12.79 7.20 -3.61
CA ILE A 23 -13.84 7.35 -4.65
C ILE A 23 -14.70 6.08 -4.72
N PHE A 24 -14.08 4.91 -4.76
CA PHE A 24 -14.76 3.62 -4.98
C PHE A 24 -14.63 2.72 -3.75
N PRO A 25 -15.67 2.56 -2.93
CA PRO A 25 -15.64 1.67 -1.76
C PRO A 25 -15.24 0.22 -2.13
N GLU A 26 -15.67 -0.27 -3.29
CA GLU A 26 -15.32 -1.59 -3.83
C GLU A 26 -13.81 -1.80 -4.06
N ALA A 27 -13.03 -0.72 -4.21
CA ALA A 27 -11.58 -0.82 -4.34
C ALA A 27 -10.91 -1.42 -3.09
N ILE A 28 -11.56 -1.37 -1.92
CA ILE A 28 -11.05 -2.02 -0.70
C ILE A 28 -10.84 -3.52 -0.92
N TRP A 29 -11.84 -4.20 -1.48
CA TRP A 29 -11.76 -5.62 -1.78
C TRP A 29 -10.84 -5.92 -2.96
N GLY A 30 -10.83 -5.05 -3.97
CA GLY A 30 -9.91 -5.17 -5.11
C GLY A 30 -8.44 -5.11 -4.67
N LEU A 31 -8.10 -4.19 -3.77
CA LEU A 31 -6.75 -4.06 -3.21
C LEU A 31 -6.37 -5.27 -2.36
N PHE A 32 -7.29 -5.76 -1.51
CA PHE A 32 -7.05 -6.95 -0.70
C PHE A 32 -6.77 -8.18 -1.57
N LEU A 33 -7.62 -8.45 -2.55
CA LEU A 33 -7.45 -9.60 -3.45
C LEU A 33 -6.19 -9.45 -4.32
N GLY A 34 -5.91 -8.25 -4.81
CA GLY A 34 -4.69 -7.97 -5.56
C GLY A 34 -3.43 -8.21 -4.73
N CYS A 35 -3.41 -7.75 -3.48
CA CYS A 35 -2.31 -7.98 -2.54
C CYS A 35 -2.16 -9.47 -2.22
N LEU A 36 -3.26 -10.17 -1.94
CA LEU A 36 -3.26 -11.60 -1.66
C LEU A 36 -2.68 -12.41 -2.81
N ILE A 37 -3.14 -12.17 -4.04
CA ILE A 37 -2.63 -12.83 -5.24
C ILE A 37 -1.14 -12.48 -5.44
N SER A 38 -0.79 -11.20 -5.33
CA SER A 38 0.59 -10.75 -5.48
C SER A 38 1.54 -11.42 -4.49
N ASN A 39 1.13 -11.59 -3.23
CA ASN A 39 1.97 -12.20 -2.21
C ASN A 39 2.05 -13.74 -2.36
N ILE A 40 0.99 -14.38 -2.87
CA ILE A 40 1.02 -15.82 -3.25
C ILE A 40 2.09 -16.06 -4.32
N PHE A 41 2.14 -15.22 -5.36
CA PHE A 41 3.15 -15.32 -6.42
C PHE A 41 4.51 -14.71 -6.04
N GLY A 42 4.54 -13.82 -5.04
CA GLY A 42 5.75 -13.12 -4.57
C GLY A 42 6.69 -13.99 -3.76
N GLY A 43 6.20 -15.08 -3.17
CA GLY A 43 7.04 -16.13 -2.57
C GLY A 43 7.73 -15.75 -1.26
N MET A 44 7.34 -14.66 -0.59
CA MET A 44 7.90 -14.26 0.72
C MET A 44 7.30 -15.03 1.92
N GLY A 45 6.55 -16.10 1.64
CA GLY A 45 6.01 -17.02 2.62
C GLY A 45 4.60 -16.68 3.11
N PRO A 46 3.99 -17.56 3.94
CA PRO A 46 2.60 -17.41 4.38
C PRO A 46 2.35 -16.13 5.18
N ILE A 47 3.36 -15.67 5.92
CA ILE A 47 3.27 -14.46 6.75
C ILE A 47 2.96 -13.24 5.87
N ASP A 48 3.68 -13.07 4.75
CA ASP A 48 3.46 -11.97 3.81
C ASP A 48 2.08 -12.08 3.13
N ILE A 49 1.65 -13.29 2.78
CA ILE A 49 0.34 -13.55 2.17
C ILE A 49 -0.79 -13.09 3.08
N PHE A 50 -0.78 -13.47 4.36
CA PHE A 50 -1.87 -13.12 5.27
C PHE A 50 -1.70 -11.74 5.89
N LEU A 51 -0.56 -11.44 6.52
CA LEU A 51 -0.35 -10.16 7.20
C LEU A 51 -0.28 -9.00 6.21
N GLY A 52 0.40 -9.14 5.08
CA GLY A 52 0.47 -8.09 4.06
C GLY A 52 -0.91 -7.74 3.50
N SER A 53 -1.69 -8.76 3.14
CA SER A 53 -3.04 -8.56 2.60
C SER A 53 -3.99 -7.97 3.64
N LEU A 54 -3.98 -8.47 4.88
CA LEU A 54 -4.79 -7.93 5.97
C LEU A 54 -4.41 -6.47 6.29
N THR A 55 -3.11 -6.17 6.28
CA THR A 55 -2.62 -4.79 6.47
C THR A 55 -3.16 -3.88 5.38
N THR A 56 -3.10 -4.32 4.12
CA THR A 56 -3.64 -3.58 2.97
C THR A 56 -5.15 -3.37 3.10
N LEU A 57 -5.90 -4.39 3.55
CA LEU A 57 -7.35 -4.29 3.77
C LEU A 57 -7.68 -3.25 4.84
N VAL A 58 -6.99 -3.28 5.98
CA VAL A 58 -7.19 -2.31 7.07
C VAL A 58 -6.79 -0.90 6.62
N ALA A 59 -5.67 -0.77 5.90
CA ALA A 59 -5.24 0.51 5.35
C ALA A 59 -6.28 1.08 4.38
N ALA A 60 -6.75 0.29 3.42
CA ALA A 60 -7.77 0.70 2.46
C ALA A 60 -9.09 1.09 3.16
N TRP A 61 -9.50 0.34 4.17
CA TRP A 61 -10.70 0.65 4.96
C TRP A 61 -10.56 1.96 5.76
N LEU A 62 -9.42 2.21 6.39
CA LEU A 62 -9.15 3.46 7.09
C LEU A 62 -9.07 4.65 6.11
N THR A 63 -8.43 4.47 4.96
CA THR A 63 -8.39 5.46 3.88
C THR A 63 -9.81 5.84 3.43
N TYR A 64 -10.69 4.85 3.26
CA TYR A 64 -12.11 5.08 2.98
C TYR A 64 -12.80 5.86 4.09
N ARG A 65 -12.58 5.47 5.35
CA ARG A 65 -13.21 6.10 6.52
C ARG A 65 -12.79 7.56 6.67
N LEU A 66 -11.52 7.87 6.36
CA LEU A 66 -10.91 9.19 6.47
C LEU A 66 -11.02 10.04 5.20
N ARG A 67 -11.74 9.58 4.16
CA ARG A 67 -11.83 10.22 2.83
C ARG A 67 -12.17 11.71 2.81
N GLY A 68 -12.78 12.23 3.89
CA GLY A 68 -13.12 13.65 4.07
C GLY A 68 -11.98 14.52 4.61
N SER A 69 -10.82 13.94 4.92
CA SER A 69 -9.69 14.62 5.55
C SER A 69 -8.38 14.32 4.78
N PRO A 70 -7.38 15.23 4.80
CA PRO A 70 -6.04 14.93 4.31
C PRO A 70 -5.37 13.76 5.06
N LEU A 71 -5.91 13.33 6.20
CA LEU A 71 -5.45 12.15 6.91
C LEU A 71 -5.68 10.84 6.14
N ALA A 72 -6.50 10.82 5.07
CA ALA A 72 -6.74 9.63 4.26
C ALA A 72 -5.48 9.05 3.60
N TYR A 73 -4.41 9.84 3.43
CA TYR A 73 -3.15 9.38 2.82
C TYR A 73 -2.22 8.67 3.82
N VAL A 74 -2.46 8.85 5.13
CA VAL A 74 -1.57 8.38 6.20
C VAL A 74 -1.70 6.87 6.48
N PRO A 75 -2.91 6.27 6.52
CA PRO A 75 -3.08 4.85 6.82
C PRO A 75 -2.20 3.90 5.98
N PRO A 76 -2.14 3.99 4.64
CA PRO A 76 -1.31 3.07 3.85
C PRO A 76 0.18 3.21 4.20
N ILE A 77 0.69 4.45 4.31
CA ILE A 77 2.11 4.71 4.58
C ILE A 77 2.53 4.18 5.96
N VAL A 78 1.70 4.40 6.98
CA VAL A 78 2.01 4.03 8.36
C VAL A 78 1.80 2.54 8.59
N LEU A 79 0.69 1.97 8.12
CA LEU A 79 0.39 0.56 8.37
C LEU A 79 1.30 -0.37 7.57
N ASN A 80 1.52 -0.12 6.28
CA ASN A 80 2.50 -0.90 5.51
C ASN A 80 3.90 -0.68 6.07
N GLY A 81 4.29 0.58 6.35
CA GLY A 81 5.57 0.88 6.99
C GLY A 81 5.85 0.09 8.26
N LEU A 82 4.92 0.10 9.22
CA LEU A 82 5.10 -0.54 10.51
C LEU A 82 4.91 -2.05 10.44
N ILE A 83 3.82 -2.54 9.84
CA ILE A 83 3.49 -3.97 9.88
C ILE A 83 4.32 -4.73 8.83
N VAL A 84 4.29 -4.27 7.57
CA VAL A 84 5.07 -4.89 6.48
C VAL A 84 6.56 -4.73 6.72
N GLY A 85 7.01 -3.55 7.14
CA GLY A 85 8.40 -3.33 7.53
C GLY A 85 8.84 -4.22 8.70
N ALA A 86 7.99 -4.44 9.71
CA ALA A 86 8.34 -5.26 10.86
C ALA A 86 8.51 -6.74 10.52
N TYR A 87 7.55 -7.36 9.82
CA TYR A 87 7.71 -8.77 9.48
C TYR A 87 8.78 -8.97 8.40
N LEU A 88 9.01 -7.99 7.51
CA LEU A 88 10.12 -8.04 6.57
C LEU A 88 11.48 -8.03 7.28
N SER A 89 11.64 -7.20 8.32
CA SER A 89 12.85 -7.19 9.15
C SER A 89 13.12 -8.58 9.75
N PHE A 90 12.07 -9.24 10.25
CA PHE A 90 12.17 -10.60 10.78
C PHE A 90 12.54 -11.64 9.71
N LEU A 91 11.91 -11.57 8.53
CA LEU A 91 12.16 -12.53 7.43
C LEU A 91 13.53 -12.34 6.78
N LEU A 92 13.96 -11.10 6.56
CA LEU A 92 15.21 -10.77 5.87
C LEU A 92 16.40 -10.65 6.82
N GLN A 93 16.18 -10.73 8.15
CA GLN A 93 17.21 -10.53 9.18
C GLN A 93 17.94 -9.18 9.05
N VAL A 94 17.19 -8.15 8.66
CA VAL A 94 17.68 -6.76 8.48
C VAL A 94 17.19 -5.90 9.64
N ASN A 95 17.90 -4.81 9.93
CA ASN A 95 17.52 -3.85 10.97
C ASN A 95 16.08 -3.34 10.80
N LEU A 96 15.27 -3.46 11.86
CA LEU A 96 13.86 -3.07 11.90
C LEU A 96 13.63 -1.63 11.44
N PHE A 97 14.41 -0.70 11.97
CA PHE A 97 14.26 0.72 11.64
C PHE A 97 14.49 0.96 10.15
N LEU A 98 15.48 0.27 9.57
CA LEU A 98 15.80 0.38 8.16
C LEU A 98 14.69 -0.17 7.27
N CYS A 99 14.09 -1.31 7.64
CA CYS A 99 12.93 -1.86 6.92
C CYS A 99 11.70 -0.95 7.02
N ILE A 100 11.37 -0.44 8.21
CA ILE A 100 10.23 0.46 8.39
C ILE A 100 10.42 1.73 7.56
N VAL A 101 11.58 2.38 7.65
CA VAL A 101 11.87 3.60 6.90
C VAL A 101 11.85 3.35 5.40
N SER A 102 12.43 2.23 4.93
CA SER A 102 12.42 1.84 3.53
C SER A 102 11.00 1.65 2.98
N VAL A 103 10.17 0.86 3.67
CA VAL A 103 8.79 0.59 3.26
C VAL A 103 7.96 1.86 3.32
N SER A 104 8.01 2.61 4.43
CA SER A 104 7.31 3.90 4.55
C SER A 104 7.73 4.90 3.48
N ALA A 105 9.02 4.95 3.12
CA ALA A 105 9.49 5.83 2.06
C ALA A 105 8.94 5.40 0.68
N GLY A 106 8.98 4.11 0.37
CA GLY A 106 8.42 3.56 -0.88
C GLY A 106 6.92 3.84 -1.01
N GLU A 107 6.19 3.59 0.08
CA GLU A 107 4.76 3.90 0.21
C GLU A 107 4.48 5.39 0.05
N ALA A 108 5.24 6.26 0.73
CA ALA A 108 5.05 7.70 0.62
C ALA A 108 5.28 8.20 -0.81
N VAL A 109 6.29 7.68 -1.51
CA VAL A 109 6.54 8.03 -2.92
C VAL A 109 5.38 7.53 -3.80
N ALA A 110 4.89 6.31 -3.60
CA ALA A 110 3.77 5.77 -4.37
C ALA A 110 2.47 6.54 -4.11
N VAL A 111 2.10 6.76 -2.86
CA VAL A 111 0.86 7.42 -2.45
C VAL A 111 0.87 8.90 -2.80
N LEU A 112 1.93 9.63 -2.42
CA LEU A 112 2.00 11.08 -2.63
C LEU A 112 2.39 11.42 -4.06
N GLY A 113 3.33 10.68 -4.66
CA GLY A 113 3.85 10.93 -5.99
C GLY A 113 2.94 10.44 -7.12
N LEU A 114 2.32 9.27 -6.98
CA LEU A 114 1.47 8.67 -8.02
C LEU A 114 -0.01 8.62 -7.63
N GLY A 115 -0.31 8.33 -6.36
CA GLY A 115 -1.68 8.19 -5.87
C GLY A 115 -2.45 9.51 -5.91
N ILE A 116 -1.87 10.63 -5.44
CA ILE A 116 -2.51 11.95 -5.49
C ILE A 116 -2.87 12.40 -6.92
N PRO A 117 -1.95 12.38 -7.91
CA PRO A 117 -2.31 12.78 -9.27
C PRO A 117 -3.34 11.86 -9.90
N LEU A 118 -3.26 10.55 -9.65
CA LEU A 118 -4.28 9.58 -10.08
C LEU A 118 -5.66 9.92 -9.49
N LEU A 119 -5.74 10.12 -8.18
CA LEU A 119 -6.96 10.46 -7.46
C LEU A 119 -7.56 11.78 -7.96
N ARG A 120 -6.73 12.80 -8.22
CA ARG A 120 -7.19 14.09 -8.77
C ARG A 120 -7.79 13.93 -10.17
N ARG A 121 -7.16 13.14 -11.05
CA ARG A 121 -7.68 12.88 -12.39
C ARG A 121 -9.00 12.11 -12.34
N LEU A 122 -9.07 11.04 -11.56
CA LEU A 122 -10.29 10.24 -11.41
C LEU A 122 -11.44 11.05 -10.81
N ARG A 123 -11.18 11.84 -9.76
CA ARG A 123 -12.19 12.71 -9.15
C ARG A 123 -12.73 13.75 -10.14
N LYS A 124 -11.89 14.25 -11.05
CA LYS A 124 -12.34 15.19 -12.10
C LYS A 124 -13.26 14.51 -13.11
N LEU A 125 -12.96 13.27 -13.51
CA LEU A 125 -13.79 12.50 -14.43
C LEU A 125 -15.15 12.15 -13.82
N TYR A 126 -15.16 11.62 -12.60
CA TYR A 126 -16.40 11.19 -11.93
C TYR A 126 -17.23 12.33 -11.31
N ARG A 127 -16.73 13.56 -11.29
CA ARG A 127 -17.52 14.75 -10.91
C ARG A 127 -18.24 15.39 -12.09
N GLN A 128 -18.04 14.88 -13.31
CA GLN A 128 -18.69 15.39 -14.53
C GLN A 128 -20.02 14.67 -14.84
N GLU A 129 -20.40 13.67 -14.03
CA GLU A 129 -21.73 13.06 -13.99
C GLU A 129 -22.55 13.63 -12.83
#